data_AF-I8V2S8-F1
#
_entry.id   AF-I8V2S8-F1
#
_cell.length_a   1.000
_cell.length_b   1.000
_cell.length_c   1.000
_cell.angle_alpha   90.00
_cell.angle_beta   90.00
_cell.angle_gamma   90.00
#
_symmetry.space_group_name_H-M   'P 1'
#
loop_
_entity.id
_entity.type
_entity.pdbx_description
1 polymer ?
#
loop_
_entity_poly.entity_id
_entity_poly.type
_entity_poly.pdbx_seq_one_letter_code
_entity_poly.pdbx_strand_id
1 'polypeptide(L)' 'MKKIELTADEIKVIKQQLNGEIEVWNADDYQQKHLTSVIDKANALLKELDAYDEMIDEKGGDTILWFWDKYKAQEGIIE' A
#
# COMPACT_ATOMS: atom_id res chain seq x y z
N MET A 1 0.38 2.40 -16.72
CA MET A 1 0.47 2.60 -15.26
C MET A 1 1.49 3.68 -14.98
N LYS A 2 1.12 4.71 -14.22
CA LYS A 2 2.11 5.65 -13.66
C LYS A 2 3.09 4.92 -12.74
N LYS A 3 4.32 5.45 -12.66
CA LYS A 3 5.33 4.97 -11.73
C LYS A 3 4.82 5.15 -10.30
N ILE A 4 4.83 4.09 -9.50
CA ILE A 4 4.57 4.14 -8.06
C ILE A 4 5.80 4.74 -7.39
N GLU A 5 5.60 5.85 -6.68
CA GLU A 5 6.66 6.52 -5.92
C GLU A 5 6.31 6.53 -4.43
N LEU A 6 7.15 5.87 -3.65
CA LEU A 6 7.08 5.78 -2.20
C LEU A 6 8.32 6.39 -1.57
N THR A 7 8.10 7.18 -0.52
CA THR A 7 9.18 7.67 0.36
C THR A 7 9.65 6.57 1.31
N ALA A 8 10.83 6.73 1.89
CA ALA A 8 11.36 5.77 2.86
C ALA A 8 10.43 5.60 4.09
N ASP A 9 9.80 6.70 4.54
CA ASP A 9 8.83 6.68 5.63
C ASP A 9 7.54 5.91 5.26
N GLU A 10 7.04 6.10 4.03
CA GLU A 10 5.88 5.35 3.55
C GLU A 10 6.19 3.85 3.44
N ILE A 11 7.35 3.48 2.88
CA ILE A 11 7.79 2.08 2.82
C ILE A 11 7.91 1.48 4.23
N LYS A 12 8.45 2.25 5.18
CA LYS A 12 8.56 1.82 6.57
C LYS A 12 7.19 1.49 7.15
N VAL A 13 6.22 2.41 7.10
CA VAL A 13 4.90 2.17 7.71
C VAL A 13 4.09 1.08 7.00
N ILE A 14 4.25 0.92 5.68
CA ILE A 14 3.67 -0.21 4.94
C ILE A 14 4.16 -1.53 5.54
N LYS A 15 5.48 -1.69 5.69
CA LYS A 15 6.06 -2.91 6.27
C LYS A 15 5.60 -3.13 7.70
N GLN A 16 5.51 -2.09 8.52
CA GLN A 16 4.99 -2.20 9.87
C GLN A 16 3.55 -2.71 9.89
N GLN A 17 2.68 -2.20 9.01
CA GLN A 17 1.29 -2.65 8.93
C GLN A 17 1.20 -4.10 8.42
N LEU A 18 1.95 -4.45 7.37
CA LEU A 18 1.97 -5.80 6.80
C LEU A 18 2.58 -6.85 7.75
N ASN A 19 3.52 -6.45 8.61
CA ASN A 19 4.09 -7.30 9.65
C ASN A 19 3.19 -7.41 10.89
N GLY A 20 2.08 -6.68 10.95
CA GLY A 20 1.21 -6.61 12.14
C GLY A 20 1.84 -5.84 13.31
N GLU A 21 2.89 -5.04 13.08
CA GLU A 21 3.50 -4.17 14.09
C GLU A 21 2.59 -2.98 14.43
N ILE A 22 1.77 -2.55 13.47
CA ILE A 22 0.79 -1.48 13.65
C ILE A 22 -0.56 -1.90 13.10
N GLU A 23 -1.61 -1.59 13.86
CA GLU A 23 -2.99 -1.64 13.39
C GLU A 23 -3.40 -0.24 12.96
N VAL A 24 -4.08 -0.10 11.82
CA VAL A 24 -4.42 1.22 11.24
C VAL A 24 -5.20 2.10 12.23
N TRP A 25 -6.03 1.51 13.10
CA TRP A 25 -6.81 2.22 14.13
C TRP A 25 -6.03 2.59 15.39
N ASN A 26 -4.86 1.98 15.63
CA ASN A 26 -3.97 2.26 16.77
C ASN A 26 -2.66 2.94 16.36
N ALA A 27 -2.52 3.29 15.08
CA ALA A 27 -1.37 3.99 14.56
C ALA A 27 -1.22 5.38 15.21
N ASP A 28 0.02 5.79 15.50
CA ASP A 28 0.32 7.15 15.94
C ASP A 28 0.14 8.19 14.82
N ASP A 29 0.19 9.48 15.15
CA ASP A 29 -0.01 10.55 14.17
C ASP A 29 0.96 10.49 12.97
N TYR A 30 2.20 10.06 13.20
CA TYR A 30 3.20 9.90 12.14
C TYR A 30 2.80 8.73 11.23
N GLN A 31 2.47 7.58 11.81
CA GLN A 31 2.04 6.38 11.09
C GLN A 31 0.75 6.63 10.31
N GLN A 32 -0.27 7.23 10.93
CA GLN A 32 -1.53 7.58 10.27
C GLN A 32 -1.31 8.51 9.08
N LYS A 33 -0.47 9.53 9.23
CA LYS A 33 -0.16 10.46 8.13
C LYS A 33 0.43 9.72 6.92
N HIS A 34 1.39 8.82 7.15
CA HIS A 34 2.04 8.08 6.08
C HIS A 34 1.14 7.00 5.49
N LEU A 35 0.39 6.26 6.31
CA LEU A 35 -0.59 5.26 5.84
C LEU A 35 -1.70 5.91 5.01
N THR A 36 -2.22 7.06 5.44
CA THR A 36 -3.24 7.82 4.67
C THR A 36 -2.71 8.19 3.29
N SER A 37 -1.48 8.72 3.21
CA SER A 37 -0.83 9.03 1.92
C SER A 37 -0.68 7.81 1.01
N VAL A 38 -0.32 6.65 1.58
CA VAL A 38 -0.22 5.38 0.84
C VAL A 38 -1.59 4.93 0.33
N ILE A 39 -2.63 4.98 1.17
CA ILE A 39 -4.00 4.60 0.79
C ILE A 39 -4.54 5.50 -0.32
N ASP A 40 -4.28 6.82 -0.25
CA ASP A 40 -4.69 7.75 -1.31
C ASP A 40 -4.00 7.43 -2.65
N LYS A 41 -2.69 7.14 -2.63
CA LYS A 41 -1.94 6.71 -3.81
C LYS A 41 -2.44 5.37 -4.36
N ALA A 42 -2.74 4.42 -3.47
CA ALA A 42 -3.27 3.11 -3.84
C ALA A 42 -4.64 3.21 -4.48
N ASN A 43 -5.55 4.00 -3.91
CA ASN A 43 -6.87 4.25 -4.47
C ASN A 43 -6.81 4.94 -5.84
N ALA A 44 -5.90 5.90 -6.03
CA ALA A 44 -5.67 6.51 -7.32
C ALA A 44 -5.21 5.47 -8.37
N LEU A 45 -4.34 4.53 -7.98
CA LEU A 45 -3.87 3.47 -8.85
C LEU A 45 -4.96 2.42 -9.16
N LEU A 46 -5.74 2.00 -8.15
CA LEU A 46 -6.87 1.09 -8.32
C LEU A 46 -7.86 1.64 -9.35
N LYS A 47 -8.18 2.93 -9.24
CA LYS A 47 -9.05 3.62 -10.20
C LYS A 47 -8.43 3.76 -11.59
N GLU A 48 -7.13 4.02 -11.69
CA GLU A 48 -6.43 4.10 -12.99
C GLU A 48 -6.43 2.75 -13.73
N LEU A 49 -6.29 1.66 -12.98
CA LEU A 49 -6.19 0.30 -13.53
C LEU A 49 -7.53 -0.44 -13.61
N ASP A 50 -8.59 0.14 -13.05
CA ASP A 50 -9.88 -0.53 -12.85
C ASP A 50 -9.73 -1.88 -12.11
N ALA A 51 -8.87 -1.89 -11.09
CA ALA A 51 -8.37 -3.11 -10.43
C ALA A 51 -9.01 -3.38 -9.06
N TYR A 52 -10.19 -2.81 -8.78
CA TYR A 52 -10.88 -3.04 -7.50
C TYR A 52 -11.28 -4.50 -7.31
N ASP A 53 -11.76 -5.18 -8.37
CA ASP A 53 -12.12 -6.59 -8.32
C ASP A 53 -10.87 -7.46 -8.05
N GLU A 54 -9.75 -7.19 -8.74
CA GLU A 54 -8.46 -7.87 -8.50
C GLU A 54 -8.01 -7.71 -7.05
N MET A 55 -8.08 -6.49 -6.49
CA MET A 55 -7.69 -6.21 -5.12
C MET A 55 -8.59 -6.94 -4.11
N ILE A 56 -9.89 -7.05 -4.38
CA ILE A 56 -10.83 -7.78 -3.53
C ILE A 56 -10.58 -9.29 -3.63
N ASP A 57 -10.51 -9.83 -4.84
CA ASP A 57 -10.45 -11.27 -5.09
C ASP A 57 -9.09 -11.87 -4.73
N GLU A 58 -7.98 -11.18 -5.04
CA GLU A 58 -6.63 -11.71 -4.81
C GLU A 58 -6.05 -11.31 -3.46
N LYS A 59 -6.44 -10.14 -2.92
CA LYS A 59 -5.86 -9.57 -1.69
C LYS A 59 -6.88 -9.43 -0.56
N GLY A 60 -8.09 -9.96 -0.73
CA GLY A 60 -9.11 -9.98 0.32
C GLY A 60 -9.61 -8.60 0.73
N GLY A 61 -9.48 -7.59 -0.13
CA GLY A 61 -9.80 -6.20 0.21
C GLY A 61 -8.67 -5.42 0.88
N ASP A 62 -7.47 -6.00 1.02
CA ASP A 62 -6.31 -5.29 1.56
C ASP A 62 -5.62 -4.43 0.49
N THR A 63 -6.04 -3.15 0.46
CA THR A 63 -5.49 -2.14 -0.44
C THR A 63 -3.99 -1.90 -0.24
N ILE A 64 -3.46 -1.99 0.99
CA ILE A 64 -2.04 -1.72 1.26
C ILE A 64 -1.20 -2.89 0.74
N LEU A 65 -1.62 -4.13 1.00
CA LEU A 65 -0.96 -5.32 0.48
C LEU A 65 -0.95 -5.33 -1.05
N TRP A 66 -2.10 -5.05 -1.68
CA TRP A 66 -2.20 -4.96 -3.13
C TRP A 66 -1.22 -3.92 -3.71
N PHE A 67 -1.19 -2.74 -3.10
CA PHE A 67 -0.33 -1.65 -3.57
C PHE A 67 1.16 -1.97 -3.40
N TRP A 68 1.52 -2.60 -2.27
CA TRP A 68 2.89 -3.05 -2.01
C TRP A 68 3.37 -4.07 -3.04
N ASP A 69 2.52 -5.02 -3.42
CA ASP A 69 2.87 -6.00 -4.46
C ASP A 69 3.09 -5.34 -5.83
N LYS A 70 2.26 -4.36 -6.21
CA LYS A 70 2.48 -3.59 -7.45
C LYS A 70 3.80 -2.80 -7.40
N TYR A 71 4.12 -2.21 -6.25
CA TYR A 71 5.40 -1.52 -6.06
C TYR A 71 6.59 -2.49 -6.16
N LYS A 72 6.54 -3.64 -5.49
CA LYS A 72 7.60 -4.67 -5.58
C LYS A 72 7.80 -5.16 -7.01
N ALA A 73 6.72 -5.44 -7.72
CA ALA A 73 6.77 -5.86 -9.11
C ALA A 73 7.40 -4.80 -10.02
N GLN A 74 7.12 -3.52 -9.78
CA GLN A 74 7.74 -2.41 -10.50
C GLN A 74 9.25 -2.33 -10.24
N GLU A 75 9.67 -2.40 -8.97
CA GLU A 75 11.08 -2.24 -8.59
C GLU A 75 11.92 -3.53 -8.80
N GLY A 76 11.28 -4.63 -9.19
CA GLY A 76 11.95 -5.93 -9.33
C GLY A 76 12.39 -6.52 -7.99
N ILE A 77 11.71 -6.19 -6.91
CA ILE A 77 11.98 -6.72 -5.57
C ILE A 77 11.46 -8.16 -5.51
N ILE A 78 12.37 -9.11 -5.36
CA ILE A 78 12.09 -10.52 -5.11
C ILE A 78 12.47 -10.79 -3.65
N GLU A 79 11.50 -11.20 -2.84
CA GLU A 79 11.69 -11.58 -1.42
C GLU A 79 11.97 -13.08 -1.27
#